data_AF-A0A7S2R4Y5-F1
#
_entry.id   AF-A0A7S2R4Y5-F1
#
_cell.length_a   1.000
_cell.length_b   1.000
_cell.length_c   1.000
_cell.angle_alpha   90.00
_cell.angle_beta   90.00
_cell.angle_gamma   90.00
#
_symmetry.space_group_name_H-M   'P 1'
#
loop_
_entity.id
_entity.type
_entity.pdbx_description
1 polymer ?
#
loop_
_entity_poly.entity_id
_entity_poly.type
_entity_poly.pdbx_seq_one_letter_code
_entity_poly.pdbx_strand_id
1 'polypeptide(L)'
;GQHGSSPVTLQSTMEEAVSSPPAAGGGSGGAPVSTDLASGGSKVLGRHARKNDYFKIGQGAMVKDRSASGPVEDDADGVCTEGSWEKKLWLASLMDQLEDPLGPAVTLSKLFTGNEILLTHWCTPALVNDFARMIRHLGPQPRLINFFEAICSVGEKPVKANQEMILRLLWINEAERRKVLLSVETLSPADVDALVGKTDHPAGAELNAKVRSPSSDRLLPTTKEAREAAIAAKPARDYLGNEVHTKKPPGFDPVFVSWSGADDWKSRKTEDKLFWSAKAMGLQHTLQRTPGGDTLVRIEHFCWVLEPERLCFPILGTRWQVMQEDMKQNPDLAAQYKNQRQLAGFFVGELKLFARLCFGRSYNCINWLQQTFTYTLLISMSDNRYLPYQVRAA
;
A
#
# COMPACT_ATOMS: atom_id res chain seq x y z
N GLY A 1 -50.38 -7.39 43.18
CA GLY A 1 -49.15 -7.94 42.58
C GLY A 1 -48.40 -6.82 41.92
N GLN A 2 -47.43 -6.24 42.63
CA GLN A 2 -46.49 -5.25 42.13
C GLN A 2 -45.11 -5.90 42.24
N HIS A 3 -44.37 -6.00 41.13
CA HIS A 3 -42.94 -6.32 41.16
C HIS A 3 -42.19 -5.09 40.70
N GLY A 4 -41.51 -4.45 41.66
CA GLY A 4 -40.57 -3.37 41.46
C GLY A 4 -39.19 -3.92 41.09
N SER A 5 -38.59 -3.28 40.11
CA SER A 5 -37.21 -3.49 39.67
C SER A 5 -36.26 -2.71 40.59
N SER A 6 -35.32 -3.39 41.23
CA SER A 6 -34.17 -2.78 41.90
C SER A 6 -32.95 -2.80 40.97
N PRO A 7 -32.14 -1.72 40.90
CA PRO A 7 -30.85 -1.75 40.23
C PRO A 7 -29.73 -2.12 41.21
N VAL A 8 -28.87 -3.05 40.79
CA VAL A 8 -27.64 -3.45 41.48
C VAL A 8 -26.48 -2.58 41.00
N THR A 9 -25.78 -1.98 41.97
CA THR A 9 -24.54 -1.21 41.87
C THR A 9 -23.34 -2.12 41.69
N LEU A 10 -22.36 -1.77 40.84
CA LEU A 10 -20.95 -2.14 41.06
C LEU A 10 -20.04 -1.00 40.58
N GLN A 11 -19.44 -0.32 41.56
CA GLN A 11 -18.27 0.53 41.43
C GLN A 11 -17.04 -0.38 41.17
N SER A 12 -16.17 0.02 40.25
CA SER A 12 -14.85 -0.60 40.07
C SER A 12 -13.78 0.45 40.34
N THR A 13 -12.98 0.16 41.35
CA THR A 13 -11.81 0.90 41.84
C THR A 13 -10.61 0.66 40.92
N MET A 14 -9.99 1.73 40.43
CA MET A 14 -8.66 1.71 39.82
C MET A 14 -7.62 1.83 40.95
N GLU A 15 -6.80 0.79 41.15
CA GLU A 15 -5.56 0.87 41.90
C GLU A 15 -4.37 0.96 40.92
N GLU A 16 -3.57 2.00 41.11
CA GLU A 16 -2.26 2.19 40.48
C GLU A 16 -1.24 1.20 41.04
N ALA A 17 -0.54 0.49 40.15
CA ALA A 17 0.69 -0.22 40.49
C ALA A 17 1.86 0.43 39.75
N VAL A 18 2.63 1.21 40.51
CA VAL A 18 3.96 1.72 40.17
C VAL A 18 4.94 0.53 40.19
N SER A 19 5.62 0.27 39.07
CA SER A 19 6.71 -0.70 38.99
C SER A 19 7.98 -0.05 38.47
N SER A 20 9.01 -0.08 39.32
CA SER A 20 10.37 0.43 39.10
C SER A 20 11.19 -0.46 38.14
N PRO A 21 12.26 0.07 37.52
CA PRO A 21 13.05 -0.66 36.52
C PRO A 21 14.13 -1.56 37.15
N PRO A 22 14.48 -2.72 36.54
CA PRO A 22 15.63 -3.48 36.94
C PRO A 22 16.92 -3.04 36.22
N ALA A 23 18.02 -3.36 36.89
CA ALA A 23 19.37 -2.85 36.75
C ALA A 23 20.10 -3.25 35.46
N ALA A 24 21.06 -2.39 35.11
CA ALA A 24 22.12 -2.66 34.16
C ALA A 24 23.05 -3.77 34.69
N GLY A 25 23.22 -4.83 33.90
CA GLY A 25 24.22 -5.87 34.11
C GLY A 25 25.09 -5.99 32.86
N GLY A 26 26.37 -5.65 33.01
CA GLY A 26 27.39 -5.83 31.99
C GLY A 26 27.79 -7.30 31.84
N GLY A 27 28.22 -7.68 30.64
CA GLY A 27 28.70 -9.02 30.33
C GLY A 27 29.55 -9.01 29.06
N SER A 28 30.85 -9.13 29.26
CA SER A 28 31.94 -9.19 28.31
C SER A 28 32.02 -10.50 27.51
N GLY A 29 32.51 -10.41 26.27
CA GLY A 29 33.49 -11.36 25.74
C GLY A 29 32.98 -12.43 24.76
N GLY A 30 33.65 -12.53 23.60
CA GLY A 30 33.63 -13.72 22.76
C GLY A 30 33.59 -13.44 21.25
N ALA A 31 34.71 -13.03 20.67
CA ALA A 31 34.89 -13.05 19.21
C ALA A 31 35.34 -14.46 18.75
N PRO A 32 34.74 -15.06 17.72
CA PRO A 32 35.28 -16.28 17.14
C PRO A 32 36.20 -16.01 15.94
N VAL A 33 37.40 -16.57 16.08
CA VAL A 33 38.24 -17.26 15.09
C VAL A 33 37.85 -17.13 13.61
N SER A 34 38.79 -16.56 12.86
CA SER A 34 38.90 -16.56 11.41
C SER A 34 39.42 -17.92 10.91
N THR A 35 38.75 -18.49 9.91
CA THR A 35 39.33 -19.52 9.03
C THR A 35 39.00 -19.21 7.58
N ASP A 36 40.05 -18.93 6.82
CA ASP A 36 40.12 -19.02 5.37
C ASP A 36 39.70 -20.40 4.87
N LEU A 37 39.04 -20.48 3.70
CA LEU A 37 39.39 -21.44 2.64
C LEU A 37 38.56 -21.27 1.36
N ALA A 38 39.33 -21.25 0.27
CA ALA A 38 39.08 -21.87 -1.04
C ALA A 38 38.04 -21.27 -2.01
N SER A 39 38.64 -20.61 -3.01
CA SER A 39 38.31 -20.62 -4.43
C SER A 39 37.50 -21.82 -4.94
N GLY A 40 36.47 -21.53 -5.73
CA GLY A 40 35.81 -22.48 -6.62
C GLY A 40 35.10 -21.73 -7.74
N GLY A 41 35.74 -21.65 -8.90
CA GLY A 41 35.15 -21.04 -10.09
C GLY A 41 33.97 -21.83 -10.62
N SER A 42 33.00 -21.15 -11.22
CA SER A 42 32.10 -21.79 -12.18
C SER A 42 31.65 -20.82 -13.25
N LYS A 43 31.71 -21.35 -14.47
CA LYS A 43 31.48 -20.72 -15.77
C LYS A 43 29.99 -20.46 -16.02
N VAL A 44 29.74 -19.32 -16.67
CA VAL A 44 28.91 -19.13 -17.87
C VAL A 44 27.55 -19.86 -17.91
N LEU A 45 26.45 -19.08 -17.94
CA LEU A 45 25.31 -19.36 -18.82
C LEU A 45 24.53 -18.09 -19.16
N GLY A 46 24.09 -18.05 -20.43
CA GLY A 46 23.66 -16.90 -21.23
C GLY A 46 22.64 -15.95 -20.64
N ARG A 47 22.92 -14.64 -20.78
CA ARG A 47 21.91 -13.58 -20.72
C ARG A 47 21.11 -13.56 -22.02
N HIS A 48 19.82 -13.86 -21.95
CA HIS A 48 18.85 -13.38 -22.94
C HIS A 48 18.50 -11.93 -22.60
N ALA A 49 19.14 -11.00 -23.30
CA ALA A 49 18.76 -9.60 -23.29
C ALA A 49 17.44 -9.45 -24.05
N ARG A 50 16.34 -9.20 -23.34
CA ARG A 50 15.15 -8.60 -23.96
C ARG A 50 15.48 -7.13 -24.22
N LYS A 51 15.65 -6.80 -25.51
CA LYS A 51 15.65 -5.43 -26.00
C LYS A 51 14.25 -4.84 -25.76
N ASN A 52 14.14 -3.93 -24.80
CA ASN A 52 13.04 -2.97 -24.79
C ASN A 52 13.50 -1.80 -25.68
N ASP A 53 12.99 -1.79 -26.91
CA ASP A 53 13.13 -0.65 -27.81
C ASP A 53 12.39 0.54 -27.20
N TYR A 54 13.18 1.52 -26.73
CA TYR A 54 12.67 2.79 -26.27
C TYR A 54 12.11 3.57 -27.46
N PHE A 55 10.81 3.87 -27.38
CA PHE A 55 10.15 4.92 -28.15
C PHE A 55 10.89 6.25 -27.92
N LYS A 56 11.67 6.69 -28.91
CA LYS A 56 12.19 8.06 -28.99
C LYS A 56 11.04 8.99 -29.37
N ILE A 57 10.45 9.67 -28.39
CA ILE A 57 9.68 10.88 -28.66
C ILE A 57 10.70 11.99 -28.88
N GLY A 58 10.81 12.44 -30.14
CA GLY A 58 11.74 13.47 -30.56
C GLY A 58 11.49 14.79 -29.85
N GLN A 59 12.48 15.25 -29.09
CA GLN A 59 12.64 16.66 -28.77
C GLN A 59 13.14 17.36 -30.05
N GLY A 60 12.23 18.06 -30.73
CA GLY A 60 12.57 18.97 -31.81
C GLY A 60 13.26 20.20 -31.24
N ALA A 61 14.49 20.44 -31.70
CA ALA A 61 15.19 21.70 -31.53
C ALA A 61 14.48 22.78 -32.37
N MET A 62 13.98 23.84 -31.73
CA MET A 62 13.64 25.10 -32.40
C MET A 62 14.59 26.18 -31.89
N VAL A 63 15.53 26.54 -32.76
CA VAL A 63 16.39 27.71 -32.63
C VAL A 63 15.69 28.89 -33.31
N LYS A 64 15.57 29.98 -32.53
CA LYS A 64 15.50 31.41 -32.88
C LYS A 64 15.00 31.80 -34.29
N ASP A 65 13.93 32.57 -34.30
CA ASP A 65 13.93 33.85 -35.03
C ASP A 65 13.27 34.96 -34.20
N ARG A 66 14.03 36.04 -34.02
CA ARG A 66 13.61 37.34 -33.49
C ARG A 66 13.21 38.19 -34.68
N SER A 67 12.00 38.74 -34.70
CA SER A 67 11.70 40.13 -35.10
C SER A 67 10.20 40.34 -35.28
N ALA A 68 9.61 41.20 -34.44
CA ALA A 68 8.58 42.18 -34.80
C ALA A 68 7.98 42.73 -33.51
N SER A 69 8.44 43.93 -33.16
CA SER A 69 7.85 44.84 -32.19
C SER A 69 6.44 45.27 -32.61
N GLY A 70 5.47 45.10 -31.72
CA GLY A 70 4.18 45.79 -31.73
C GLY A 70 3.86 46.29 -30.32
N PRO A 71 3.26 47.48 -30.15
CA PRO A 71 3.04 48.09 -28.85
C PRO A 71 1.94 47.31 -28.10
N VAL A 72 2.25 46.82 -26.91
CA VAL A 72 1.26 46.29 -25.97
C VAL A 72 0.75 47.47 -25.16
N GLU A 73 -0.56 47.70 -25.26
CA GLU A 73 -1.28 48.67 -24.48
C GLU A 73 -1.14 48.37 -22.98
N ASP A 74 -0.77 49.42 -22.25
CA ASP A 74 -0.66 49.48 -20.80
C ASP A 74 -2.05 49.35 -20.16
N ASP A 75 -2.48 48.14 -19.82
CA ASP A 75 -3.47 47.92 -18.75
C ASP A 75 -2.72 47.69 -17.43
N ALA A 76 -2.11 48.78 -16.96
CA ALA A 76 -1.75 48.97 -15.57
C ALA A 76 -3.02 49.33 -14.79
N ASP A 77 -3.55 48.39 -14.00
CA ASP A 77 -4.15 48.62 -12.67
C ASP A 77 -4.81 47.34 -12.13
N GLY A 78 -3.96 46.35 -11.85
CA GLY A 78 -4.26 45.25 -10.95
C GLY A 78 -3.46 45.40 -9.66
N VAL A 79 -3.76 46.44 -8.87
CA VAL A 79 -3.12 46.70 -7.57
C VAL A 79 -3.31 45.50 -6.64
N CYS A 80 -2.30 44.64 -6.58
CA CYS A 80 -2.12 43.68 -5.50
C CYS A 80 -1.81 44.47 -4.23
N THR A 81 -2.87 44.83 -3.49
CA THR A 81 -2.75 45.54 -2.21
C THR A 81 -1.86 44.76 -1.23
N GLU A 82 -0.91 45.49 -0.61
CA GLU A 82 0.08 44.99 0.36
C GLU A 82 -0.51 44.43 1.67
N GLY A 83 -1.84 44.25 1.77
CA GLY A 83 -2.53 43.53 2.86
C GLY A 83 -2.63 42.01 2.68
N SER A 84 -1.93 41.43 1.70
CA SER A 84 -2.05 40.02 1.27
C SER A 84 -1.37 38.99 2.19
N TRP A 85 -0.57 39.44 3.16
CA TRP A 85 0.38 38.57 3.89
C TRP A 85 -0.07 38.15 5.29
N GLU A 86 -0.96 38.89 5.96
CA GLU A 86 -1.53 38.47 7.27
C GLU A 86 -2.48 37.27 7.14
N LYS A 87 -3.01 37.00 5.94
CA LYS A 87 -3.95 35.89 5.67
C LYS A 87 -3.31 34.51 5.55
N LYS A 88 -2.00 34.37 5.77
CA LYS A 88 -1.24 33.13 5.49
C LYS A 88 -0.65 32.42 6.72
N LEU A 89 -0.85 32.97 7.92
CA LEU A 89 -0.33 32.39 9.17
C LEU A 89 -0.91 31.01 9.46
N TRP A 90 -2.23 30.82 9.29
CA TRP A 90 -2.88 29.56 9.69
C TRP A 90 -2.50 28.38 8.79
N LEU A 91 -2.37 28.58 7.48
CA LEU A 91 -2.01 27.49 6.56
C LEU A 91 -0.53 27.11 6.73
N ALA A 92 0.35 28.10 6.90
CA ALA A 92 1.74 27.85 7.26
C ALA A 92 1.84 27.08 8.58
N SER A 93 1.08 27.49 9.61
CA SER A 93 1.01 26.74 10.89
C SER A 93 0.48 25.32 10.72
N LEU A 94 -0.53 25.10 9.87
CA LEU A 94 -1.00 23.75 9.57
C LEU A 94 0.05 22.92 8.84
N MET A 95 0.79 23.54 7.90
CA MET A 95 1.88 22.90 7.17
C MET A 95 3.02 22.47 8.11
N ASP A 96 3.41 23.34 9.04
CA ASP A 96 4.41 23.04 10.07
C ASP A 96 3.98 21.90 11.00
N GLN A 97 2.67 21.74 11.19
CA GLN A 97 2.08 20.70 12.03
C GLN A 97 1.69 19.43 11.25
N LEU A 98 1.94 19.33 9.95
CA LEU A 98 1.50 18.17 9.15
C LEU A 98 2.07 16.83 9.64
N GLU A 99 3.25 16.85 10.26
CA GLU A 99 3.86 15.65 10.83
C GLU A 99 3.09 15.11 12.05
N ASP A 100 2.36 15.97 12.77
CA ASP A 100 1.62 15.59 13.96
C ASP A 100 0.51 14.56 13.60
N PRO A 101 0.47 13.36 14.24
CA PRO A 101 -0.62 12.38 14.07
C PRO A 101 -2.04 12.96 14.22
N LEU A 102 -2.21 14.03 15.00
CA LEU A 102 -3.48 14.54 15.54
C LEU A 102 -4.28 15.44 14.58
N GLY A 103 -4.23 15.16 13.28
CA GLY A 103 -5.25 15.66 12.34
C GLY A 103 -4.96 16.88 11.46
N PRO A 104 -3.82 17.60 11.49
CA PRO A 104 -3.55 18.67 10.52
C PRO A 104 -3.68 18.21 9.07
N ALA A 105 -3.07 17.07 8.72
CA ALA A 105 -3.20 16.47 7.39
C ALA A 105 -4.65 16.16 7.03
N VAL A 106 -5.43 15.59 7.96
CA VAL A 106 -6.85 15.25 7.73
C VAL A 106 -7.70 16.51 7.57
N THR A 107 -7.42 17.54 8.36
CA THR A 107 -8.09 18.84 8.32
C THR A 107 -7.83 19.52 6.99
N LEU A 108 -6.58 19.54 6.54
CA LEU A 108 -6.20 20.09 5.24
C LEU A 108 -6.89 19.34 4.08
N SER A 109 -6.91 18.01 4.10
CA SER A 109 -7.61 17.20 3.10
C SER A 109 -9.11 17.52 3.03
N LYS A 110 -9.78 17.63 4.19
CA LYS A 110 -11.20 17.98 4.27
C LYS A 110 -11.47 19.39 3.76
N LEU A 111 -10.61 20.34 4.11
CA LEU A 111 -10.71 21.73 3.67
C LEU A 111 -10.60 21.85 2.14
N PHE A 112 -9.71 21.08 1.51
CA PHE A 112 -9.58 21.05 0.05
C PHE A 112 -10.74 20.34 -0.67
N THR A 113 -11.35 19.33 -0.06
CA THR A 113 -12.45 18.55 -0.70
C THR A 113 -13.65 19.44 -1.08
N GLY A 114 -13.90 20.52 -0.32
CA GLY A 114 -15.03 21.42 -0.51
C GLY A 114 -14.68 22.81 -1.02
N ASN A 115 -13.40 23.13 -1.26
CA ASN A 115 -12.98 24.50 -1.57
C ASN A 115 -12.04 24.57 -2.78
N GLU A 116 -12.64 24.85 -3.95
CA GLU A 116 -11.95 24.93 -5.23
C GLU A 116 -10.92 26.07 -5.29
N ILE A 117 -11.22 27.19 -4.62
CA ILE A 117 -10.33 28.35 -4.57
C ILE A 117 -9.06 27.96 -3.81
N LEU A 118 -9.20 27.35 -2.64
CA LEU A 118 -8.04 26.92 -1.85
C LEU A 118 -7.23 25.85 -2.57
N LEU A 119 -7.90 24.88 -3.20
CA LEU A 119 -7.22 23.86 -3.97
C LEU A 119 -6.41 24.47 -5.13
N THR A 120 -7.00 25.38 -5.90
CA THR A 120 -6.34 26.00 -7.07
C THR A 120 -5.11 26.82 -6.68
N HIS A 121 -5.18 27.55 -5.57
CA HIS A 121 -4.09 28.42 -5.15
C HIS A 121 -3.00 27.71 -4.34
N TRP A 122 -3.34 26.67 -3.58
CA TRP A 122 -2.42 26.08 -2.59
C TRP A 122 -2.00 24.65 -2.87
N CYS A 123 -2.69 23.93 -3.76
CA CYS A 123 -2.27 22.60 -4.19
C CYS A 123 -1.12 22.70 -5.20
N THR A 124 0.07 23.02 -4.69
CA THR A 124 1.29 23.18 -5.47
C THR A 124 2.12 21.88 -5.51
N PRO A 125 3.04 21.74 -6.49
CA PRO A 125 4.00 20.62 -6.50
C PRO A 125 4.83 20.50 -5.22
N ALA A 126 5.16 21.63 -4.58
CA ALA A 126 5.89 21.65 -3.32
C ALA A 126 5.10 20.95 -2.20
N LEU A 127 3.80 21.27 -2.06
CA LEU A 127 2.94 20.64 -1.07
C LEU A 127 2.80 19.12 -1.30
N VAL A 128 2.64 18.68 -2.56
CA VAL A 128 2.59 17.24 -2.90
C VAL A 128 3.90 16.55 -2.53
N ASN A 129 5.04 17.17 -2.82
CA ASN A 129 6.36 16.64 -2.45
C ASN A 129 6.59 16.60 -0.94
N ASP A 130 6.04 17.56 -0.18
CA ASP A 130 6.08 17.52 1.29
C ASP A 130 5.31 16.32 1.84
N PHE A 131 4.12 16.01 1.29
CA PHE A 131 3.40 14.80 1.67
C PHE A 131 4.15 13.52 1.28
N ALA A 132 4.77 13.47 0.10
CA ALA A 132 5.62 12.34 -0.30
C ALA A 132 6.85 12.18 0.61
N ARG A 133 7.47 13.30 0.99
CA ARG A 133 8.56 13.35 1.98
C ARG A 133 8.12 12.85 3.34
N MET A 134 6.93 13.24 3.81
CA MET A 134 6.36 12.71 5.06
C MET A 134 6.12 11.21 5.02
N ILE A 135 5.67 10.64 3.88
CA ILE A 135 5.53 9.18 3.75
C ILE A 135 6.90 8.49 3.90
N ARG A 136 7.96 9.05 3.29
CA ARG A 136 9.33 8.51 3.43
C ARG A 136 9.84 8.60 4.87
N HIS A 137 9.57 9.70 5.57
CA HIS A 137 10.10 9.91 6.92
C HIS A 137 9.28 9.24 8.02
N LEU A 138 7.96 9.32 7.95
CA LEU A 138 7.02 8.86 8.98
C LEU A 138 6.44 7.48 8.67
N GLY A 139 6.70 6.96 7.47
CA GLY A 139 6.16 5.71 6.97
C GLY A 139 4.79 5.86 6.30
N PRO A 140 4.26 4.75 5.77
CA PRO A 140 3.00 4.71 5.04
C PRO A 140 1.85 4.86 6.04
N GLN A 141 1.18 6.00 6.01
CA GLN A 141 0.02 6.29 6.87
C GLN A 141 -1.19 6.60 5.99
N PRO A 142 -2.36 5.97 6.22
CA PRO A 142 -3.55 6.17 5.38
C PRO A 142 -3.93 7.65 5.20
N ARG A 143 -3.76 8.48 6.23
CA ARG A 143 -4.04 9.91 6.17
C ARG A 143 -3.20 10.68 5.13
N LEU A 144 -1.96 10.25 4.90
CA LEU A 144 -1.05 10.91 3.97
C LEU A 144 -1.40 10.56 2.53
N ILE A 145 -1.77 9.31 2.24
CA ILE A 145 -2.22 8.92 0.90
C ILE A 145 -3.62 9.49 0.57
N ASN A 146 -4.52 9.53 1.56
CA ASN A 146 -5.86 10.09 1.40
C ASN A 146 -5.84 11.61 1.09
N PHE A 147 -4.75 12.31 1.44
CA PHE A 147 -4.57 13.69 1.00
C PHE A 147 -4.48 13.79 -0.52
N PHE A 148 -3.70 12.92 -1.17
CA PHE A 148 -3.60 12.92 -2.62
C PHE A 148 -4.95 12.60 -3.28
N GLU A 149 -5.73 11.69 -2.69
CA GLU A 149 -7.10 11.40 -3.14
C GLU A 149 -7.98 12.66 -3.06
N ALA A 150 -7.94 13.35 -1.92
CA ALA A 150 -8.77 14.54 -1.67
C ALA A 150 -8.49 15.68 -2.65
N ILE A 151 -7.24 15.87 -3.07
CA ILE A 151 -6.87 16.95 -3.99
C ILE A 151 -7.13 16.63 -5.48
N CYS A 152 -7.48 15.39 -5.81
CA CYS A 152 -7.81 14.99 -7.18
C CYS A 152 -9.18 15.47 -7.65
N SER A 153 -10.02 16.01 -6.75
CA SER A 153 -11.39 16.40 -7.06
C SER A 153 -11.97 17.39 -6.06
N VAL A 154 -12.91 18.22 -6.50
CA VAL A 154 -13.70 19.12 -5.63
C VAL A 154 -15.17 19.01 -5.98
N GLY A 155 -16.04 18.78 -4.99
CA GLY A 155 -17.49 18.71 -5.23
C GLY A 155 -17.88 17.75 -6.37
N GLU A 156 -17.32 16.54 -6.36
CA GLU A 156 -17.50 15.51 -7.41
C GLU A 156 -16.99 15.88 -8.80
N LYS A 157 -16.33 17.02 -8.97
CA LYS A 157 -15.67 17.39 -10.22
C LYS A 157 -14.20 16.98 -10.20
N PRO A 158 -13.70 16.34 -11.27
CA PRO A 158 -12.29 15.98 -11.39
C PRO A 158 -11.42 17.23 -11.55
N VAL A 159 -10.28 17.27 -10.85
CA VAL A 159 -9.28 18.33 -11.01
C VAL A 159 -8.08 17.74 -11.75
N LYS A 160 -8.16 17.73 -13.08
CA LYS A 160 -7.20 17.04 -13.96
C LYS A 160 -5.76 17.51 -13.78
N ALA A 161 -5.55 18.80 -13.55
CA ALA A 161 -4.22 19.36 -13.29
C ALA A 161 -3.56 18.69 -12.08
N ASN A 162 -4.32 18.49 -10.99
CA ASN A 162 -3.83 17.85 -9.78
C ASN A 162 -3.60 16.35 -9.97
N GLN A 163 -4.50 15.67 -10.68
CA GLN A 163 -4.34 14.25 -11.03
C GLN A 163 -3.04 14.02 -11.82
N GLU A 164 -2.78 14.84 -12.86
CA GLU A 164 -1.55 14.74 -13.64
C GLU A 164 -0.30 15.10 -12.84
N MET A 165 -0.39 16.12 -11.96
CA MET A 165 0.69 16.49 -11.07
C MET A 165 1.07 15.34 -10.14
N ILE A 166 0.09 14.70 -9.49
CA ILE A 166 0.31 13.53 -8.63
C ILE A 166 0.93 12.38 -9.44
N LEU A 167 0.40 12.08 -10.62
CA LEU A 167 0.92 11.03 -11.48
C LEU A 167 2.42 11.24 -11.80
N ARG A 168 2.80 12.47 -12.19
CA ARG A 168 4.18 12.81 -12.54
C ARG A 168 5.12 12.74 -11.34
N LEU A 169 4.69 13.24 -10.19
CA LEU A 169 5.53 13.32 -8.99
C LEU A 169 5.66 11.98 -8.27
N LEU A 170 4.60 11.16 -8.21
CA LEU A 170 4.58 9.94 -7.39
C LEU A 170 4.69 8.63 -8.19
N TRP A 171 4.23 8.59 -9.45
CA TRP A 171 4.05 7.32 -10.17
C TRP A 171 5.04 7.08 -11.31
N ILE A 172 5.29 8.10 -12.14
CA ILE A 172 6.10 7.94 -13.37
C ILE A 172 7.56 7.62 -13.04
N ASN A 173 8.12 8.25 -12.01
CA ASN A 173 9.49 7.96 -11.58
C ASN A 173 9.51 6.69 -10.72
N GLU A 174 9.88 5.55 -11.31
CA GLU A 174 9.92 4.26 -10.62
C GLU A 174 10.79 4.24 -9.36
N ALA A 175 11.92 4.94 -9.37
CA ALA A 175 12.84 4.98 -8.23
C ALA A 175 12.21 5.71 -7.03
N GLU A 176 11.53 6.83 -7.27
CA GLU A 176 10.81 7.56 -6.21
C GLU A 176 9.50 6.86 -5.83
N ARG A 177 8.78 6.28 -6.81
CA ARG A 177 7.56 5.50 -6.57
C ARG A 177 7.81 4.41 -5.54
N ARG A 178 8.89 3.64 -5.67
CA ARG A 178 9.23 2.54 -4.73
C ARG A 178 9.51 3.00 -3.31
N LYS A 179 9.79 4.29 -3.09
CA LYS A 179 10.01 4.88 -1.75
C LYS A 179 8.72 5.39 -1.11
N VAL A 180 7.64 5.57 -1.88
CA VAL A 180 6.41 6.24 -1.44
C VAL A 180 5.18 5.33 -1.55
N LEU A 181 5.14 4.43 -2.52
CA LEU A 181 3.98 3.60 -2.87
C LEU A 181 4.34 2.12 -2.91
N LEU A 182 3.33 1.27 -2.80
CA LEU A 182 3.47 -0.16 -3.02
C LEU A 182 3.43 -0.47 -4.51
N SER A 183 3.84 -1.69 -4.87
CA SER A 183 3.73 -2.20 -6.24
C SER A 183 2.94 -3.50 -6.22
N VAL A 184 2.04 -3.65 -7.19
CA VAL A 184 1.19 -4.84 -7.34
C VAL A 184 1.55 -5.51 -8.66
N GLU A 185 1.74 -6.83 -8.64
CA GLU A 185 1.99 -7.60 -9.84
C GLU A 185 1.33 -8.98 -9.78
N THR A 186 0.97 -9.53 -10.94
CA THR A 186 0.53 -10.92 -11.08
C THR A 186 1.72 -11.78 -11.48
N LEU A 187 1.87 -12.95 -10.86
CA LEU A 187 2.85 -13.94 -11.29
C LEU A 187 2.15 -15.16 -11.86
N SER A 188 2.66 -15.70 -12.97
CA SER A 188 2.14 -16.97 -13.49
C SER A 188 2.45 -18.10 -12.51
N PRO A 189 1.65 -19.19 -12.47
CA PRO A 189 1.95 -20.35 -11.63
C PRO A 189 3.36 -20.89 -11.84
N ALA A 190 3.85 -20.92 -13.08
CA ALA A 190 5.21 -21.36 -13.39
C ALA A 190 6.28 -20.44 -12.79
N ASP A 191 6.07 -19.12 -12.81
CA ASP A 191 6.98 -18.17 -12.17
C ASP A 191 6.99 -18.34 -10.65
N VAL A 192 5.82 -18.56 -10.05
CA VAL A 192 5.71 -18.86 -8.61
C VAL A 192 6.47 -20.14 -8.28
N ASP A 193 6.26 -21.22 -9.03
CA ASP A 193 6.95 -22.49 -8.79
C ASP A 193 8.47 -22.36 -8.98
N ALA A 194 8.92 -21.58 -9.97
CA ALA A 194 10.34 -21.29 -10.20
C ALA A 194 10.99 -20.46 -9.09
N LEU A 195 10.21 -19.58 -8.44
CA LEU A 195 10.66 -18.80 -7.28
C LEU A 195 10.66 -19.65 -6.00
N VAL A 196 9.65 -20.49 -5.80
CA VAL A 196 9.55 -21.40 -4.64
C VAL A 196 10.61 -22.49 -4.68
N GLY A 197 10.90 -23.07 -5.85
CA GLY A 197 11.89 -24.14 -6.00
C GLY A 197 13.33 -23.73 -5.65
N LYS A 198 13.60 -22.44 -5.44
CA LYS A 198 14.88 -21.92 -4.96
C LYS A 198 14.93 -21.71 -3.44
N THR A 199 13.78 -21.78 -2.77
CA THR A 199 13.67 -21.61 -1.33
C THR A 199 13.41 -22.97 -0.70
N ASP A 200 14.27 -23.41 0.20
CA ASP A 200 14.19 -24.73 0.87
C ASP A 200 12.96 -24.90 1.81
N HIS A 201 11.92 -24.08 1.66
CA HIS A 201 10.75 -24.08 2.54
C HIS A 201 9.55 -24.81 1.91
N PRO A 202 9.07 -25.92 2.51
CA PRO A 202 7.95 -26.72 1.99
C PRO A 202 6.57 -26.01 2.03
N ALA A 203 6.50 -24.78 2.56
CA ALA A 203 5.24 -24.06 2.78
C ALA A 203 4.58 -23.52 1.49
N GLY A 204 5.34 -23.32 0.40
CA GLY A 204 4.82 -22.69 -0.82
C GLY A 204 3.79 -23.54 -1.59
N ALA A 205 3.99 -24.87 -1.63
CA ALA A 205 3.11 -25.78 -2.37
C ALA A 205 1.74 -25.97 -1.69
N GLU A 206 1.69 -26.04 -0.35
CA GLU A 206 0.43 -26.08 0.40
C GLU A 206 -0.38 -24.79 0.24
N LEU A 207 0.29 -23.65 0.13
CA LEU A 207 -0.34 -22.33 -0.01
C LEU A 207 -1.17 -22.22 -1.30
N ASN A 208 -0.65 -22.77 -2.41
CA ASN A 208 -1.38 -22.79 -3.68
C ASN A 208 -2.52 -23.82 -3.64
N ALA A 209 -2.33 -24.97 -3.00
CA ALA A 209 -3.36 -26.00 -2.90
C ALA A 209 -4.56 -25.57 -2.02
N LYS A 210 -4.31 -24.98 -0.84
CA LYS A 210 -5.35 -24.57 0.11
C LYS A 210 -6.19 -23.39 -0.40
N VAL A 211 -5.58 -22.44 -1.13
CA VAL A 211 -6.31 -21.28 -1.67
C VAL A 211 -7.01 -21.60 -3.00
N ARG A 212 -6.42 -22.44 -3.87
CA ARG A 212 -6.97 -22.73 -5.22
C ARG A 212 -8.06 -23.79 -5.23
N SER A 213 -8.12 -24.67 -4.23
CA SER A 213 -9.17 -25.70 -4.14
C SER A 213 -10.20 -25.34 -3.07
N PRO A 214 -11.37 -24.78 -3.43
CA PRO A 214 -12.54 -24.80 -2.55
C PRO A 214 -13.15 -26.21 -2.38
N SER A 215 -12.47 -27.27 -2.88
CA SER A 215 -12.93 -28.64 -2.74
C SER A 215 -12.79 -29.10 -1.29
N SER A 216 -13.93 -29.08 -0.60
CA SER A 216 -14.41 -30.17 0.25
C SER A 216 -13.33 -31.07 0.86
N ASP A 217 -12.77 -30.70 2.01
CA ASP A 217 -12.90 -31.55 3.20
C ASP A 217 -12.21 -30.95 4.44
N ARG A 218 -12.84 -31.19 5.59
CA ARG A 218 -12.30 -31.05 6.96
C ARG A 218 -12.01 -29.63 7.48
N LEU A 219 -13.04 -28.98 8.04
CA LEU A 219 -13.34 -28.97 9.49
C LEU A 219 -14.22 -27.76 9.88
N LEU A 220 -15.27 -28.11 10.64
CA LEU A 220 -16.22 -27.32 11.45
C LEU A 220 -17.51 -26.80 10.81
N PRO A 221 -18.64 -26.91 11.54
CA PRO A 221 -19.98 -26.64 11.04
C PRO A 221 -20.29 -25.14 11.14
N THR A 222 -19.82 -24.36 10.18
CA THR A 222 -20.66 -23.24 9.71
C THR A 222 -21.74 -23.87 8.85
N THR A 223 -23.01 -23.49 9.05
CA THR A 223 -24.15 -24.09 8.36
C THR A 223 -23.82 -24.20 6.86
N LYS A 224 -24.01 -25.40 6.31
CA LYS A 224 -23.82 -25.71 4.88
C LYS A 224 -24.44 -24.62 3.99
N GLU A 225 -25.54 -24.03 4.45
CA GLU A 225 -26.25 -22.89 3.88
C GLU A 225 -25.44 -21.59 3.81
N ALA A 226 -24.68 -21.21 4.84
CA ALA A 226 -23.83 -20.01 4.81
C ALA A 226 -22.67 -20.17 3.82
N ARG A 227 -22.14 -21.40 3.72
CA ARG A 227 -21.09 -21.75 2.75
C ARG A 227 -21.63 -21.77 1.33
N GLU A 228 -22.80 -22.38 1.10
CA GLU A 228 -23.44 -22.45 -0.21
C GLU A 228 -23.94 -21.08 -0.68
N ALA A 229 -24.49 -20.24 0.21
CA ALA A 229 -24.90 -18.88 -0.10
C ALA A 229 -23.72 -17.96 -0.47
N ALA A 230 -22.57 -18.12 0.18
CA ALA A 230 -21.34 -17.43 -0.20
C ALA A 230 -20.75 -17.92 -1.53
N ILE A 231 -21.08 -19.15 -1.95
CA ILE A 231 -20.59 -19.77 -3.18
C ILE A 231 -21.51 -19.51 -4.39
N ALA A 232 -22.82 -19.37 -4.18
CA ALA A 232 -23.85 -19.27 -5.21
C ALA A 232 -23.87 -17.96 -6.01
N ALA A 233 -23.02 -16.98 -5.70
CA ALA A 233 -22.78 -15.86 -6.61
C ALA A 233 -22.17 -16.40 -7.90
N LYS A 234 -22.88 -16.24 -9.03
CA LYS A 234 -22.44 -16.67 -10.37
C LYS A 234 -20.97 -16.25 -10.55
N PRO A 235 -20.04 -17.19 -10.80
CA PRO A 235 -18.63 -16.87 -10.87
C PRO A 235 -18.39 -15.91 -12.04
N ALA A 236 -17.33 -15.10 -11.98
CA ALA A 236 -16.95 -14.10 -12.99
C ALA A 236 -16.68 -14.65 -14.42
N ARG A 237 -17.05 -15.91 -14.67
CA ARG A 237 -16.91 -16.67 -15.91
C ARG A 237 -17.66 -16.04 -17.10
N ASP A 238 -18.74 -15.31 -16.84
CA ASP A 238 -19.56 -14.74 -17.92
C ASP A 238 -18.95 -13.47 -18.53
N TYR A 239 -17.92 -12.87 -17.90
CA TYR A 239 -17.34 -11.58 -18.29
C TYR A 239 -15.92 -11.66 -18.84
N LEU A 240 -15.36 -12.87 -18.97
CA LEU A 240 -13.99 -13.11 -19.37
C LEU A 240 -13.92 -13.94 -20.64
N GLY A 241 -12.96 -13.61 -21.51
CA GLY A 241 -12.67 -14.40 -22.69
C GLY A 241 -12.25 -15.82 -22.33
N ASN A 242 -12.46 -16.75 -23.27
CA ASN A 242 -12.14 -18.17 -23.11
C ASN A 242 -10.68 -18.42 -22.70
N GLU A 243 -9.75 -17.50 -22.99
CA GLU A 243 -8.34 -17.61 -22.61
C GLU A 243 -8.07 -17.76 -21.10
N VAL A 244 -8.91 -17.20 -20.23
CA VAL A 244 -8.73 -17.35 -18.76
C VAL A 244 -9.12 -18.76 -18.32
N HIS A 245 -10.04 -19.40 -19.03
CA HIS A 245 -10.57 -20.72 -18.71
C HIS A 245 -9.75 -21.87 -19.30
N THR A 246 -9.01 -21.62 -20.38
CA THR A 246 -8.15 -22.64 -21.01
C THR A 246 -6.79 -22.77 -20.33
N LYS A 247 -6.40 -21.83 -19.46
CA LYS A 247 -5.19 -21.95 -18.62
C LYS A 247 -5.30 -23.17 -17.71
N LYS A 248 -4.18 -23.90 -17.58
CA LYS A 248 -4.02 -25.00 -16.60
C LYS A 248 -2.99 -24.58 -15.56
N PRO A 249 -3.34 -24.53 -14.25
CA PRO A 249 -4.67 -24.76 -13.69
C PRO A 249 -5.67 -23.64 -14.03
N PRO A 250 -6.98 -23.93 -14.11
CA PRO A 250 -8.00 -22.92 -14.36
C PRO A 250 -8.08 -21.94 -13.19
N GLY A 251 -8.13 -20.65 -13.49
CA GLY A 251 -8.19 -19.57 -12.49
C GLY A 251 -7.36 -18.36 -12.88
N PHE A 252 -7.35 -17.35 -12.01
CA PHE A 252 -6.51 -16.18 -12.19
C PHE A 252 -5.10 -16.41 -11.67
N ASP A 253 -4.16 -15.68 -12.27
CA ASP A 253 -2.79 -15.63 -11.80
C ASP A 253 -2.75 -14.99 -10.40
N PRO A 254 -2.05 -15.57 -9.43
CA PRO A 254 -1.96 -15.01 -8.08
C PRO A 254 -1.37 -13.60 -8.09
N VAL A 255 -1.94 -12.74 -7.25
CA VAL A 255 -1.54 -11.34 -7.11
C VAL A 255 -0.60 -11.19 -5.93
N PHE A 256 0.47 -10.44 -6.14
CA PHE A 256 1.49 -10.15 -5.16
C PHE A 256 1.63 -8.64 -4.97
N VAL A 257 2.00 -8.27 -3.76
CA VAL A 257 2.36 -6.91 -3.37
C VAL A 257 3.83 -6.90 -3.00
N SER A 258 4.55 -5.87 -3.43
CA SER A 258 5.94 -5.61 -3.07
C SER A 258 6.13 -4.15 -2.67
N TRP A 259 7.12 -3.92 -1.82
CA TRP A 259 7.55 -2.58 -1.43
C TRP A 259 9.01 -2.62 -0.99
N SER A 260 9.63 -1.44 -0.92
CA SER A 260 10.97 -1.30 -0.37
C SER A 260 10.93 -1.34 1.17
N GLY A 261 11.48 -2.40 1.77
CA GLY A 261 11.46 -2.61 3.22
C GLY A 261 12.84 -2.74 3.87
N ALA A 262 12.94 -2.45 5.16
CA ALA A 262 14.10 -2.74 6.01
C ALA A 262 13.69 -3.49 7.29
N ASP A 263 14.53 -4.43 7.75
CA ASP A 263 14.27 -5.19 8.98
C ASP A 263 14.38 -4.32 10.25
N ASP A 264 15.16 -3.23 10.19
CA ASP A 264 15.44 -2.29 11.27
C ASP A 264 14.90 -0.88 10.98
N TRP A 265 13.81 -0.81 10.21
CA TRP A 265 13.24 0.45 9.75
C TRP A 265 12.99 1.42 10.91
N LYS A 266 13.52 2.64 10.79
CA LYS A 266 13.35 3.71 11.77
C LYS A 266 12.90 4.97 11.06
N SER A 267 11.85 5.59 11.60
CA SER A 267 11.38 6.89 11.14
C SER A 267 12.55 7.89 11.06
N ARG A 268 12.60 8.66 9.97
CA ARG A 268 13.63 9.67 9.64
C ARG A 268 15.05 9.16 9.38
N LYS A 269 15.35 7.87 9.58
CA LYS A 269 16.71 7.33 9.35
C LYS A 269 16.84 6.51 8.07
N THR A 270 15.73 5.98 7.57
CA THR A 270 15.73 5.02 6.46
C THR A 270 15.00 5.59 5.24
N GLU A 271 15.50 6.70 4.66
CA GLU A 271 14.78 7.43 3.59
C GLU A 271 14.59 6.64 2.28
N ASP A 272 15.43 5.64 2.03
CA ASP A 272 15.36 4.81 0.82
C ASP A 272 14.38 3.64 0.92
N LYS A 273 13.77 3.41 2.10
CA LYS A 273 12.86 2.30 2.33
C LYS A 273 11.51 2.84 2.81
N LEU A 274 10.45 2.38 2.17
CA LEU A 274 9.09 2.77 2.52
C LEU A 274 8.74 2.40 3.96
N PHE A 275 9.03 1.16 4.39
CA PHE A 275 8.60 0.68 5.70
C PHE A 275 9.39 -0.53 6.23
N TRP A 276 8.85 -1.22 7.23
CA TRP A 276 9.34 -2.52 7.66
C TRP A 276 9.33 -3.53 6.50
N SER A 277 10.35 -4.39 6.46
CA SER A 277 10.38 -5.51 5.53
C SER A 277 9.25 -6.51 5.81
N ALA A 278 8.96 -7.36 4.82
CA ALA A 278 7.99 -8.44 5.02
C ALA A 278 8.39 -9.39 6.15
N LYS A 279 9.69 -9.67 6.28
CA LYS A 279 10.26 -10.51 7.34
C LYS A 279 10.08 -9.88 8.72
N ALA A 280 10.37 -8.59 8.86
CA ALA A 280 10.18 -7.88 10.13
C ALA A 280 8.70 -7.74 10.53
N MET A 281 7.77 -7.88 9.58
CA MET A 281 6.33 -7.99 9.85
C MET A 281 5.85 -9.43 10.07
N GLY A 282 6.73 -10.42 10.15
CA GLY A 282 6.37 -11.81 10.39
C GLY A 282 5.69 -12.51 9.21
N LEU A 283 5.81 -11.97 8.00
CA LEU A 283 5.22 -12.56 6.80
C LEU A 283 6.11 -13.70 6.32
N GLN A 284 5.71 -14.94 6.61
CA GLN A 284 6.50 -16.14 6.34
C GLN A 284 6.45 -16.59 4.86
N HIS A 285 5.41 -16.19 4.12
CA HIS A 285 5.19 -16.61 2.73
C HIS A 285 5.64 -15.56 1.72
N THR A 286 6.94 -15.34 1.70
CA THR A 286 7.58 -14.33 0.87
C THR A 286 8.33 -14.96 -0.29
N LEU A 287 8.14 -14.45 -1.50
CA LEU A 287 8.98 -14.77 -2.64
C LEU A 287 10.05 -13.68 -2.79
N GLN A 288 11.31 -14.08 -2.98
CA GLN A 288 12.38 -13.13 -3.28
C GLN A 288 12.59 -13.04 -4.79
N ARG A 289 12.39 -11.85 -5.36
CA ARG A 289 12.52 -11.64 -6.82
C ARG A 289 13.98 -11.73 -7.29
N THR A 290 14.90 -11.19 -6.52
CA THR A 290 16.35 -11.20 -6.76
C THR A 290 17.11 -11.29 -5.44
N PRO A 291 18.38 -11.75 -5.42
CA PRO A 291 19.23 -11.65 -4.23
C PRO A 291 19.36 -10.18 -3.82
N GLY A 292 18.75 -9.80 -2.68
CA GLY A 292 18.67 -8.41 -2.20
C GLY A 292 17.54 -7.56 -2.81
N GLY A 293 16.62 -8.16 -3.56
CA GLY A 293 15.48 -7.49 -4.18
C GLY A 293 14.27 -7.30 -3.26
N ASP A 294 13.25 -6.65 -3.80
CA ASP A 294 11.97 -6.50 -3.10
C ASP A 294 11.36 -7.86 -2.83
N THR A 295 10.76 -7.95 -1.64
CA THR A 295 10.07 -9.15 -1.20
C THR A 295 8.63 -9.10 -1.70
N LEU A 296 8.20 -10.16 -2.38
CA LEU A 296 6.85 -10.32 -2.89
C LEU A 296 6.01 -11.09 -1.88
N VAL A 297 4.90 -10.49 -1.47
CA VAL A 297 3.94 -11.07 -0.54
C VAL A 297 2.63 -11.30 -1.27
N ARG A 298 2.06 -12.49 -1.13
CA ARG A 298 0.72 -12.77 -1.63
C ARG A 298 -0.29 -11.79 -1.04
N ILE A 299 -1.15 -11.23 -1.89
CA ILE A 299 -2.07 -10.18 -1.48
C ILE A 299 -3.03 -10.62 -0.37
N GLU A 300 -3.39 -11.91 -0.31
CA GLU A 300 -4.24 -12.47 0.75
C GLU A 300 -3.53 -12.45 2.10
N HIS A 301 -2.27 -12.90 2.14
CA HIS A 301 -1.43 -12.87 3.35
C HIS A 301 -1.06 -11.46 3.79
N PHE A 302 -1.06 -10.51 2.86
CA PHE A 302 -0.82 -9.11 3.16
C PHE A 302 -2.06 -8.42 3.73
N CYS A 303 -3.25 -8.64 3.16
CA CYS A 303 -4.45 -7.88 3.47
C CYS A 303 -5.37 -8.50 4.55
N TRP A 304 -5.17 -9.75 4.98
CA TRP A 304 -6.07 -10.42 5.94
C TRP A 304 -6.29 -9.64 7.24
N VAL A 305 -5.27 -8.89 7.69
CA VAL A 305 -5.27 -8.09 8.93
C VAL A 305 -6.35 -7.01 8.96
N LEU A 306 -6.92 -6.66 7.81
CA LEU A 306 -7.99 -5.67 7.68
C LEU A 306 -9.36 -6.21 8.10
N GLU A 307 -9.59 -7.53 7.95
CA GLU A 307 -10.81 -8.23 8.36
C GLU A 307 -10.46 -9.54 9.09
N PRO A 308 -9.78 -9.46 10.25
CA PRO A 308 -9.14 -10.61 10.87
C PRO A 308 -10.13 -11.69 11.29
N GLU A 309 -11.33 -11.31 11.73
CA GLU A 309 -12.39 -12.24 12.16
C GLU A 309 -12.81 -13.21 11.06
N ARG A 310 -12.86 -12.73 9.81
CA ARG A 310 -13.27 -13.53 8.65
C ARG A 310 -12.10 -14.24 7.99
N LEU A 311 -10.94 -13.58 7.94
CA LEU A 311 -9.83 -13.98 7.07
C LEU A 311 -8.69 -14.71 7.78
N CYS A 312 -8.56 -14.59 9.11
CA CYS A 312 -7.46 -15.22 9.86
C CYS A 312 -7.44 -16.75 9.69
N PHE A 313 -8.59 -17.41 9.88
CA PHE A 313 -8.68 -18.87 9.77
C PHE A 313 -8.40 -19.39 8.34
N PRO A 314 -9.06 -18.92 7.28
CA PRO A 314 -8.82 -19.47 5.94
C PRO A 314 -7.41 -19.21 5.40
N ILE A 315 -6.73 -18.15 5.86
CA ILE A 315 -5.41 -17.76 5.33
C ILE A 315 -4.28 -18.30 6.20
N LEU A 316 -4.39 -18.21 7.52
CA LEU A 316 -3.34 -18.65 8.47
C LEU A 316 -3.61 -20.03 9.07
N GLY A 317 -4.78 -20.60 8.86
CA GLY A 317 -5.20 -21.86 9.49
C GLY A 317 -5.50 -21.75 10.99
N THR A 318 -5.44 -20.53 11.56
CA THR A 318 -5.59 -20.28 13.00
C THR A 318 -6.79 -19.37 13.26
N ARG A 319 -7.53 -19.62 14.33
CA ARG A 319 -8.68 -18.77 14.72
C ARG A 319 -8.20 -17.42 15.24
N TRP A 320 -8.99 -16.38 14.99
CA TRP A 320 -8.65 -15.03 15.41
C TRP A 320 -8.48 -14.89 16.93
N GLN A 321 -9.30 -15.59 17.73
CA GLN A 321 -9.20 -15.52 19.19
C GLN A 321 -7.84 -16.03 19.72
N VAL A 322 -7.32 -17.10 19.13
CA VAL A 322 -6.01 -17.66 19.50
C VAL A 322 -4.91 -16.65 19.13
N MET A 323 -4.98 -16.09 17.91
CA MET A 323 -4.04 -15.04 17.49
C MET A 323 -4.09 -13.80 18.42
N GLN A 324 -5.27 -13.44 18.94
CA GLN A 324 -5.40 -12.35 19.90
C GLN A 324 -4.76 -12.68 21.25
N GLU A 325 -4.89 -13.91 21.73
CA GLU A 325 -4.21 -14.37 22.95
C GLU A 325 -2.69 -14.38 22.76
N ASP A 326 -2.22 -14.89 21.62
CA ASP A 326 -0.80 -14.90 21.26
C ASP A 326 -0.22 -13.48 21.18
N MET A 327 -0.96 -12.52 20.62
CA MET A 327 -0.54 -11.11 20.60
C MET A 327 -0.50 -10.47 22.00
N LYS A 328 -1.33 -10.93 22.95
CA LYS A 328 -1.24 -10.46 24.34
C LYS A 328 0.00 -11.02 25.05
N GLN A 329 0.37 -12.26 24.74
CA GLN A 329 1.54 -12.94 25.32
C GLN A 329 2.85 -12.50 24.65
N ASN A 330 2.81 -12.18 23.36
CA ASN A 330 3.97 -11.83 22.55
C ASN A 330 3.86 -10.40 21.99
N PRO A 331 4.53 -9.41 22.62
CA PRO A 331 4.47 -8.01 22.19
C PRO A 331 5.05 -7.78 20.78
N ASP A 332 6.01 -8.60 20.35
CA ASP A 332 6.59 -8.49 19.00
C ASP A 332 5.56 -8.86 17.94
N LEU A 333 4.76 -9.91 18.18
CA LEU A 333 3.68 -10.31 17.29
C LEU A 333 2.60 -9.22 17.19
N ALA A 334 2.27 -8.58 18.31
CA ALA A 334 1.34 -7.45 18.32
C ALA A 334 1.89 -6.25 17.50
N ALA A 335 3.18 -5.96 17.61
CA ALA A 335 3.84 -4.91 16.82
C ALA A 335 3.85 -5.25 15.32
N GLN A 336 4.17 -6.49 14.96
CA GLN A 336 4.12 -7.00 13.59
C GLN A 336 2.73 -6.85 12.98
N TYR A 337 1.69 -7.30 13.70
CA TYR A 337 0.30 -7.16 13.27
C TYR A 337 -0.10 -5.70 13.09
N LYS A 338 0.28 -4.81 14.02
CA LYS A 338 0.01 -3.36 13.92
C LYS A 338 0.67 -2.75 12.69
N ASN A 339 1.94 -3.06 12.44
CA ASN A 339 2.69 -2.57 11.30
C ASN A 339 2.07 -3.06 9.98
N GLN A 340 1.75 -4.36 9.89
CA GLN A 340 1.09 -4.93 8.73
C GLN A 340 -0.27 -4.26 8.48
N ARG A 341 -1.09 -4.07 9.52
CA ARG A 341 -2.40 -3.41 9.41
C ARG A 341 -2.28 -1.96 8.94
N GLN A 342 -1.28 -1.23 9.41
CA GLN A 342 -1.01 0.13 8.95
C GLN A 342 -0.67 0.15 7.45
N LEU A 343 0.26 -0.70 7.00
CA LEU A 343 0.67 -0.78 5.60
C LEU A 343 -0.47 -1.25 4.69
N ALA A 344 -1.26 -2.24 5.12
CA ALA A 344 -2.43 -2.71 4.40
C ALA A 344 -3.53 -1.64 4.31
N GLY A 345 -3.72 -0.84 5.37
CA GLY A 345 -4.64 0.30 5.34
C GLY A 345 -4.17 1.41 4.39
N PHE A 346 -2.85 1.65 4.33
CA PHE A 346 -2.25 2.57 3.37
C PHE A 346 -2.47 2.08 1.94
N PHE A 347 -2.28 0.79 1.68
CA PHE A 347 -2.54 0.18 0.37
C PHE A 347 -4.00 0.35 -0.09
N VAL A 348 -4.98 0.25 0.81
CA VAL A 348 -6.38 0.56 0.46
C VAL A 348 -6.54 2.03 0.03
N GLY A 349 -5.89 2.96 0.73
CA GLY A 349 -5.88 4.38 0.33
C GLY A 349 -5.19 4.61 -1.01
N GLU A 350 -4.15 3.85 -1.30
CA GLU A 350 -3.45 3.87 -2.59
C GLU A 350 -4.35 3.40 -3.75
N LEU A 351 -5.13 2.33 -3.57
CA LEU A 351 -6.12 1.88 -4.57
C LEU A 351 -7.18 2.95 -4.84
N LYS A 352 -7.70 3.59 -3.78
CA LYS A 352 -8.66 4.69 -3.89
C LYS A 352 -8.08 5.90 -4.63
N LEU A 353 -6.82 6.24 -4.33
CA LEU A 353 -6.10 7.28 -5.07
C LEU A 353 -6.05 6.93 -6.56
N PHE A 354 -5.68 5.71 -6.95
CA PHE A 354 -5.64 5.34 -8.37
C PHE A 354 -7.00 5.41 -9.05
N ALA A 355 -8.06 4.96 -8.39
CA ALA A 355 -9.42 5.16 -8.87
C ALA A 355 -9.73 6.66 -9.07
N ARG A 356 -9.29 7.52 -8.14
CA ARG A 356 -9.49 8.97 -8.21
C ARG A 356 -8.63 9.66 -9.27
N LEU A 357 -7.45 9.13 -9.61
CA LEU A 357 -6.64 9.60 -10.73
C LEU A 357 -7.32 9.33 -12.08
N CYS A 358 -8.04 8.22 -12.20
CA CYS A 358 -8.82 7.87 -13.40
C CYS A 358 -10.17 8.61 -13.49
N PHE A 359 -10.64 9.20 -12.38
CA PHE A 359 -11.91 9.89 -12.31
C PHE A 359 -11.98 11.06 -13.30
N GLY A 360 -13.11 11.21 -14.00
CA GLY A 360 -13.25 12.28 -15.00
C GLY A 360 -12.52 12.05 -16.31
N ARG A 361 -12.08 10.81 -16.60
CA ARG A 361 -11.39 10.43 -17.84
C ARG A 361 -10.09 11.20 -18.05
N SER A 362 -9.23 11.23 -17.04
CA SER A 362 -7.85 11.72 -17.20
C SER A 362 -7.05 10.71 -18.02
N TYR A 363 -7.07 10.84 -19.35
CA TYR A 363 -6.49 9.87 -20.29
C TYR A 363 -5.00 9.61 -20.03
N ASN A 364 -4.25 10.63 -19.61
CA ASN A 364 -2.85 10.48 -19.22
C ASN A 364 -2.70 9.53 -18.02
N CYS A 365 -3.49 9.73 -16.96
CA CYS A 365 -3.47 8.85 -15.79
C CYS A 365 -3.91 7.43 -16.15
N ILE A 366 -4.99 7.30 -16.92
CA ILE A 366 -5.51 6.00 -17.37
C ILE A 366 -4.44 5.25 -18.18
N ASN A 367 -3.77 5.93 -19.11
CA ASN A 367 -2.76 5.29 -19.97
C ASN A 367 -1.55 4.78 -19.19
N TRP A 368 -1.14 5.48 -18.12
CA TRP A 368 -0.07 5.01 -17.25
C TRP A 368 -0.53 3.90 -16.31
N LEU A 369 -1.72 4.03 -15.72
CA LEU A 369 -2.23 3.05 -14.76
C LEU A 369 -2.61 1.73 -15.42
N GLN A 370 -3.15 1.72 -16.65
CA GLN A 370 -3.50 0.48 -17.36
C GLN A 370 -2.28 -0.42 -17.66
N GLN A 371 -1.07 0.14 -17.71
CA GLN A 371 0.16 -0.63 -17.92
C GLN A 371 0.53 -1.45 -16.68
N THR A 372 0.15 -0.98 -15.48
CA THR A 372 0.41 -1.66 -14.21
C THR A 372 -0.80 -2.49 -13.77
N PHE A 373 -1.99 -1.90 -13.82
CA PHE A 373 -3.25 -2.51 -13.42
C PHE A 373 -3.96 -3.09 -14.64
N THR A 374 -3.48 -4.25 -15.09
CA THR A 374 -4.14 -4.97 -16.18
C THR A 374 -5.55 -5.40 -15.77
N TYR A 375 -6.44 -5.51 -16.75
CA TYR A 375 -7.83 -5.96 -16.52
C TYR A 375 -7.88 -7.30 -15.77
N THR A 376 -7.01 -8.24 -16.14
CA THR A 376 -6.90 -9.55 -15.47
C THR A 376 -6.48 -9.45 -14.02
N LEU A 377 -5.57 -8.52 -13.67
CA LEU A 377 -5.15 -8.27 -12.29
C LEU A 377 -6.32 -7.73 -11.47
N LEU A 378 -7.02 -6.72 -11.99
CA LEU A 378 -8.16 -6.10 -11.30
C LEU A 378 -9.28 -7.10 -11.04
N ILE A 379 -9.61 -7.94 -12.02
CA ILE A 379 -10.61 -8.99 -11.84
C ILE A 379 -10.12 -10.06 -10.87
N SER A 380 -8.85 -10.47 -10.97
CA SER A 380 -8.27 -11.41 -10.02
C SER A 380 -8.39 -10.91 -8.59
N MET A 381 -8.19 -9.61 -8.35
CA MET A 381 -8.39 -9.02 -7.02
C MET A 381 -9.87 -8.97 -6.65
N SER A 382 -10.73 -8.53 -7.56
CA SER A 382 -12.17 -8.36 -7.32
C SER A 382 -12.91 -9.68 -7.04
N ASP A 383 -12.54 -10.77 -7.71
CA ASP A 383 -13.14 -12.10 -7.54
C ASP A 383 -12.53 -12.87 -6.35
N ASN A 384 -11.38 -12.43 -5.82
CA ASN A 384 -10.71 -13.11 -4.71
C ASN A 384 -11.47 -12.94 -3.39
N ARG A 385 -12.19 -13.99 -2.99
CA ARG A 385 -13.00 -14.03 -1.76
C ARG A 385 -12.18 -13.95 -0.47
N TYR A 386 -10.88 -14.24 -0.54
CA TYR A 386 -9.95 -14.13 0.58
C TYR A 386 -9.37 -12.72 0.75
N LEU A 387 -9.80 -11.76 -0.07
CA LEU A 387 -9.50 -10.36 0.14
C LEU A 387 -10.59 -9.65 0.97
N PRO A 388 -10.20 -8.66 1.80
CA PRO A 388 -11.15 -7.78 2.48
C PRO A 388 -12.10 -7.09 1.50
N TYR A 389 -13.35 -6.85 1.91
CA TYR A 389 -14.34 -6.19 1.06
C TYR A 389 -13.88 -4.81 0.61
N GLN A 390 -13.23 -4.06 1.50
CA GLN A 390 -12.70 -2.74 1.18
C GLN A 390 -11.57 -2.76 0.14
N VAL A 391 -10.81 -3.85 0.02
CA VAL A 391 -9.78 -4.00 -1.03
C VAL A 391 -10.42 -4.42 -2.36
N ARG A 392 -11.49 -5.21 -2.30
CA ARG A 392 -12.24 -5.64 -3.51
C ARG A 392 -13.10 -4.53 -4.09
N ALA A 393 -13.58 -3.61 -3.25
CA ALA A 393 -14.46 -2.51 -3.63
C ALA A 393 -13.70 -1.24 -4.07
N ALA A 394 -12.49 -1.03 -3.52
CA ALA A 394 -11.57 0.01 -3.97
C ALA A 394 -10.96 -0.39 -5.32
#